data_AF-A0A8K0JXN3-F1
#
_entry.id   AF-A0A8K0JXN3-F1
#
_cell.length_a   1.000
_cell.length_b   1.000
_cell.length_c   1.000
_cell.angle_alpha   90.00
_cell.angle_beta   90.00
_cell.angle_gamma   90.00
#
_symmetry.space_group_name_H-M   'P 1'
#
loop_
_entity.id
_entity.type
_entity.pdbx_description
1 polymer ?
#
loop_
_entity_poly.entity_id
_entity_poly.type
_entity_poly.pdbx_seq_one_letter_code
_entity_poly.pdbx_strand_id
1 'polypeptide(L)'
;MWVRNGLQIKGQAMTYIQCNFCNSMVDADLYLLQICATELPPELFLNTVFEKFHVMDMLSLAPYAANSFLESEHDMPMLESCLTFLASLMDIRTNIGMPDAPLSQLEMVTLLCMGAKTHSQLIELMPEKCGTSQSRDFESALAEVADYHEPNLEASGNMQQGMYLPKPKVWEEMYDPIHVSLRAVHRRDYQASMDKFTSLACSSGLFRGNGSPWPPFRLPGPVNPSYKDPQCLLCSRFFHAIAFVILYKAVNGQSVSEYIIALTLYLLEMAVSFTKPTENKEGQICQASTSQEPEDRRDLEFSNWYESDWLSSNLRTVINKVTLNPERRLSFDSSEGSENSE
;
A
#
# COMPACT_ATOMS: atom_id res chain seq x y z
N MET A 1 -10.70 -7.59 -4.50
CA MET A 1 -11.09 -9.02 -4.54
C MET A 1 -12.49 -9.30 -3.97
N TRP A 2 -12.87 -8.74 -2.82
CA TRP A 2 -14.08 -9.14 -2.08
C TRP A 2 -15.42 -8.54 -2.55
N VAL A 3 -15.40 -7.55 -3.44
CA VAL A 3 -16.61 -6.84 -3.91
C VAL A 3 -17.60 -7.79 -4.59
N ARG A 4 -17.11 -8.87 -5.20
CA ARG A 4 -17.93 -9.86 -5.94
C ARG A 4 -18.55 -10.97 -5.06
N ASN A 5 -18.11 -11.13 -3.81
CA ASN A 5 -18.46 -12.31 -2.99
C ASN A 5 -19.62 -12.08 -1.99
N GLY A 6 -20.39 -11.00 -2.17
CA GLY A 6 -21.60 -10.73 -1.38
C GLY A 6 -21.37 -10.23 0.06
N LEU A 7 -22.47 -9.97 0.78
CA LEU A 7 -22.46 -9.38 2.13
C LEU A 7 -21.81 -10.28 3.18
N GLN A 8 -21.92 -11.61 3.06
CA GLN A 8 -21.35 -12.55 4.02
C GLN A 8 -19.83 -12.43 4.11
N ILE A 9 -19.18 -12.30 2.95
CA ILE A 9 -17.73 -12.18 2.87
C ILE A 9 -17.25 -10.80 3.34
N LYS A 10 -18.05 -9.74 3.14
CA LYS A 10 -17.79 -8.45 3.80
C LYS A 10 -17.80 -8.59 5.33
N GLY A 11 -18.78 -9.31 5.89
CA GLY A 11 -18.83 -9.59 7.33
C GLY A 11 -17.61 -10.36 7.84
N GLN A 12 -17.20 -11.42 7.12
CA GLN A 12 -15.98 -12.17 7.46
C GLN A 12 -14.72 -11.31 7.40
N ALA A 13 -14.59 -10.47 6.36
CA ALA A 13 -13.48 -9.54 6.23
C ALA A 13 -13.43 -8.51 7.37
N MET A 14 -14.59 -8.05 7.86
CA MET A 14 -14.64 -7.17 9.03
C MET A 14 -14.11 -7.88 10.28
N THR A 15 -14.55 -9.12 10.54
CA THR A 15 -14.04 -9.90 11.68
C THR A 15 -12.54 -10.18 11.56
N TYR A 16 -12.04 -10.39 10.34
CA TYR A 16 -10.64 -10.71 10.07
C TYR A 16 -9.65 -9.60 10.49
N ILE A 17 -10.09 -8.35 10.50
CA ILE A 17 -9.27 -7.17 10.86
C ILE A 17 -9.66 -6.55 12.21
N GLN A 18 -10.72 -7.05 12.87
CA GLN A 18 -11.11 -6.58 14.20
C GLN A 18 -9.99 -6.77 15.23
N CYS A 19 -9.82 -5.81 16.14
CA CYS A 19 -8.76 -5.78 17.15
C CYS A 19 -8.65 -7.07 17.99
N ASN A 20 -9.78 -7.72 18.29
CA ASN A 20 -9.84 -8.96 19.06
C ASN A 20 -9.22 -10.16 18.32
N PHE A 21 -9.18 -10.12 16.99
CA PHE A 21 -8.73 -11.24 16.16
C PHE A 21 -7.52 -10.93 15.30
N CYS A 22 -7.19 -9.65 15.07
CA CYS A 22 -6.22 -9.21 14.08
C CYS A 22 -4.85 -9.89 14.25
N ASN A 23 -4.42 -10.04 15.50
CA ASN A 23 -3.16 -10.70 15.87
C ASN A 23 -3.09 -12.16 15.39
N SER A 24 -4.20 -12.89 15.42
CA SER A 24 -4.29 -14.30 14.99
C SER A 24 -4.78 -14.48 13.56
N MET A 25 -5.08 -13.37 12.86
CA MET A 25 -5.66 -13.36 11.52
C MET A 25 -4.80 -12.49 10.60
N VAL A 26 -5.23 -11.26 10.28
CA VAL A 26 -4.53 -10.38 9.33
C VAL A 26 -3.04 -10.19 9.64
N ASP A 27 -2.66 -10.05 10.91
CA ASP A 27 -1.26 -9.83 11.29
C ASP A 27 -0.43 -11.11 11.13
N ALA A 28 -1.02 -12.27 11.42
CA ALA A 28 -0.37 -13.57 11.28
C ALA A 28 -0.20 -13.95 9.80
N ASP A 29 -1.23 -13.73 8.98
CA ASP A 29 -1.18 -14.00 7.54
C ASP A 29 -0.23 -13.03 6.83
N LEU A 30 -0.24 -11.75 7.20
CA LEU A 30 0.72 -10.78 6.68
C LEU A 30 2.14 -11.18 7.04
N TYR A 31 2.39 -11.59 8.29
CA TYR A 31 3.68 -12.11 8.72
C TYR A 31 4.12 -13.32 7.89
N LEU A 32 3.25 -14.32 7.69
CA LEU A 32 3.57 -15.49 6.86
C LEU A 32 3.90 -15.10 5.42
N LEU A 33 3.16 -14.15 4.84
CA LEU A 33 3.44 -13.62 3.52
C LEU A 33 4.78 -12.88 3.45
N GLN A 34 5.16 -12.15 4.50
CA GLN A 34 6.46 -11.50 4.60
C GLN A 34 7.60 -12.52 4.67
N ILE A 35 7.42 -13.63 5.39
CA ILE A 35 8.41 -14.72 5.39
C ILE A 35 8.53 -15.33 3.99
N CYS A 36 7.40 -15.67 3.34
CA CYS A 36 7.39 -16.17 1.97
C CYS A 36 8.07 -15.21 0.98
N ALA A 37 7.82 -13.91 1.11
CA ALA A 37 8.43 -12.86 0.29
C ALA A 37 9.96 -12.86 0.37
N THR A 38 10.52 -13.22 1.54
CA THR A 38 11.97 -13.24 1.76
C THR A 38 12.67 -14.56 1.40
N GLU A 39 11.89 -15.63 1.24
CA GLU A 39 12.41 -16.98 0.95
C GLU A 39 12.18 -17.41 -0.51
N LEU A 40 11.23 -16.79 -1.22
CA LEU A 40 10.95 -17.07 -2.63
C LEU A 40 11.77 -16.15 -3.55
N PRO A 41 12.08 -16.61 -4.79
CA PRO A 41 12.63 -15.72 -5.80
C PRO A 41 11.73 -14.50 -6.03
N PRO A 42 12.27 -13.26 -6.06
CA PRO A 42 11.45 -12.05 -6.12
C PRO A 42 10.47 -12.01 -7.30
N GLU A 43 10.94 -12.43 -8.46
CA GLU A 43 10.12 -12.54 -9.67
C GLU A 43 8.94 -13.50 -9.50
N LEU A 44 9.18 -14.69 -8.94
CA LEU A 44 8.14 -15.68 -8.72
C LEU A 44 7.07 -15.13 -7.76
N PHE A 45 7.49 -14.50 -6.66
CA PHE A 45 6.57 -13.94 -5.68
C PHE A 45 5.74 -12.81 -6.29
N LEU A 46 6.40 -11.81 -6.89
CA LEU A 46 5.72 -10.65 -7.46
C LEU A 46 4.79 -11.05 -8.61
N ASN A 47 5.27 -11.88 -9.56
CA ASN A 47 4.42 -12.36 -10.64
C ASN A 47 3.16 -13.06 -10.10
N THR A 48 3.32 -13.92 -9.08
CA THR A 48 2.18 -14.58 -8.42
C THR A 48 1.20 -13.56 -7.82
N VAL A 49 1.69 -12.51 -7.15
CA VAL A 49 0.83 -11.45 -6.60
C VAL A 49 0.06 -10.74 -7.72
N PHE A 50 0.74 -10.25 -8.76
CA PHE A 50 0.07 -9.53 -9.86
C PHE A 50 -0.93 -10.42 -10.62
N GLU A 51 -0.64 -11.72 -10.79
CA GLU A 51 -1.58 -12.70 -11.34
C GLU A 51 -2.81 -12.90 -10.44
N LYS A 52 -2.63 -13.03 -9.13
CA LYS A 52 -3.75 -13.23 -8.17
C LYS A 52 -4.65 -12.02 -8.05
N PHE A 53 -4.12 -10.82 -8.24
CA PHE A 53 -4.93 -9.61 -8.35
C PHE A 53 -5.57 -9.44 -9.75
N HIS A 54 -5.21 -10.28 -10.73
CA HIS A 54 -5.66 -10.19 -12.12
C HIS A 54 -5.36 -8.83 -12.76
N VAL A 55 -4.17 -8.28 -12.47
CA VAL A 55 -3.78 -6.93 -12.90
C VAL A 55 -2.71 -6.92 -14.01
N MET A 56 -2.20 -8.09 -14.41
CA MET A 56 -1.18 -8.21 -15.44
C MET A 56 -1.61 -7.60 -16.78
N ASP A 57 -2.86 -7.83 -17.19
CA ASP A 57 -3.39 -7.32 -18.47
C ASP A 57 -3.35 -5.78 -18.54
N MET A 58 -3.56 -5.11 -17.40
CA MET A 58 -3.50 -3.65 -17.31
C MET A 58 -2.09 -3.08 -17.48
N LEU A 59 -1.07 -3.90 -17.20
CA LEU A 59 0.34 -3.55 -17.39
C LEU A 59 0.78 -3.75 -18.85
N SER A 60 -0.08 -4.23 -19.73
CA SER A 60 0.24 -4.28 -21.17
C SER A 60 0.33 -2.87 -21.74
N LEU A 61 1.34 -2.64 -22.58
CA LEU A 61 1.47 -1.40 -23.35
C LEU A 61 0.59 -1.37 -24.62
N ALA A 62 -0.13 -2.46 -24.93
CA ALA A 62 -1.02 -2.48 -26.09
C ALA A 62 -2.21 -1.52 -25.90
N PRO A 63 -2.55 -0.70 -26.91
CA PRO A 63 -3.55 0.37 -26.80
C PRO A 63 -5.00 -0.11 -26.58
N TYR A 64 -5.27 -1.40 -26.81
CA TYR A 64 -6.59 -2.02 -26.64
C TYR A 64 -6.51 -3.28 -25.77
N ALA A 65 -5.51 -3.38 -24.88
CA ALA A 65 -5.49 -4.46 -23.92
C ALA A 65 -6.71 -4.34 -23.00
N ALA A 66 -7.62 -5.30 -23.12
CA ALA A 66 -8.72 -5.48 -22.18
C ALA A 66 -8.31 -6.54 -21.16
N ASN A 67 -8.75 -6.35 -19.92
CA ASN A 67 -8.63 -7.39 -18.92
C ASN A 67 -9.56 -8.55 -19.27
N SER A 68 -9.01 -9.76 -19.32
CA SER A 68 -9.79 -10.95 -19.71
C SER A 68 -10.71 -11.44 -18.58
N PHE A 69 -10.48 -10.99 -17.35
CA PHE A 69 -11.12 -11.51 -16.14
C PHE A 69 -11.93 -10.46 -15.36
N LEU A 70 -11.45 -9.21 -15.34
CA LEU A 70 -12.10 -8.09 -14.68
C LEU A 70 -12.97 -7.31 -15.65
N GLU A 71 -14.09 -6.80 -15.13
CA GLU A 71 -14.85 -5.76 -15.80
C GLU A 71 -14.06 -4.45 -15.75
N SER A 72 -14.12 -3.64 -16.81
CA SER A 72 -13.30 -2.42 -16.95
C SER A 72 -13.40 -1.44 -15.78
N GLU A 73 -14.53 -1.41 -15.06
CA GLU A 73 -14.72 -0.57 -13.87
C GLU A 73 -13.90 -1.04 -12.64
N HIS A 74 -13.43 -2.28 -12.65
CA HIS A 74 -12.68 -2.90 -11.56
C HIS A 74 -11.17 -2.95 -11.80
N ASP A 75 -10.72 -2.63 -13.01
CA ASP A 75 -9.31 -2.61 -13.39
C ASP A 75 -8.49 -1.70 -12.46
N MET A 76 -8.74 -0.39 -12.49
CA MET A 76 -7.99 0.56 -11.66
C MET A 76 -8.08 0.28 -10.15
N PRO A 77 -9.28 0.00 -9.57
CA PRO A 77 -9.38 -0.39 -8.16
C PRO A 77 -8.58 -1.65 -7.79
N MET A 78 -8.44 -2.62 -8.70
CA MET A 78 -7.65 -3.84 -8.45
C MET A 78 -6.15 -3.57 -8.53
N LEU A 79 -5.68 -2.72 -9.45
CA LEU A 79 -4.27 -2.28 -9.47
C LEU A 79 -3.93 -1.50 -8.20
N GLU A 80 -4.80 -0.57 -7.80
CA GLU A 80 -4.70 0.15 -6.53
C GLU A 80 -4.61 -0.80 -5.33
N SER A 81 -5.49 -1.81 -5.28
CA SER A 81 -5.48 -2.81 -4.21
C SER A 81 -4.20 -3.66 -4.21
N CYS A 82 -3.68 -4.01 -5.40
CA CYS A 82 -2.44 -4.77 -5.55
C CYS A 82 -1.24 -3.98 -5.01
N LEU A 83 -1.11 -2.71 -5.40
CA LEU A 83 -0.02 -1.85 -4.93
C LEU A 83 -0.16 -1.50 -3.45
N THR A 84 -1.38 -1.31 -2.94
CA THR A 84 -1.63 -1.12 -1.51
C THR A 84 -1.22 -2.37 -0.73
N PHE A 85 -1.55 -3.57 -1.23
CA PHE A 85 -1.12 -4.83 -0.63
C PHE A 85 0.41 -4.95 -0.61
N LEU A 86 1.10 -4.65 -1.71
CA LEU A 86 2.56 -4.63 -1.74
C LEU A 86 3.13 -3.61 -0.74
N ALA A 87 2.58 -2.40 -0.69
CA ALA A 87 2.98 -1.39 0.28
C ALA A 87 2.83 -1.92 1.72
N SER A 88 1.65 -2.44 2.10
CA SER A 88 1.45 -3.06 3.42
C SER A 88 2.43 -4.19 3.72
N LEU A 89 2.70 -5.05 2.74
CA LEU A 89 3.63 -6.17 2.90
C LEU A 89 5.08 -5.70 3.13
N MET A 90 5.50 -4.63 2.46
CA MET A 90 6.84 -4.05 2.62
C MET A 90 6.97 -3.13 3.82
N ASP A 91 5.87 -2.55 4.29
CA ASP A 91 5.84 -1.45 5.26
C ASP A 91 5.57 -1.92 6.69
N ILE A 92 4.58 -2.78 6.89
CA ILE A 92 4.10 -3.15 8.23
C ILE A 92 5.18 -3.96 8.98
N ARG A 93 5.45 -3.59 10.23
CA ARG A 93 6.50 -4.19 11.07
C ARG A 93 5.98 -4.94 12.31
N THR A 94 4.66 -5.09 12.45
CA THR A 94 3.99 -5.67 13.62
C THR A 94 4.64 -6.94 14.15
N ASN A 95 4.95 -7.91 13.28
CA ASN A 95 5.52 -9.21 13.67
C ASN A 95 6.99 -9.41 13.25
N ILE A 96 7.60 -8.46 12.53
CA ILE A 96 8.97 -8.60 12.00
C ILE A 96 9.96 -7.56 12.50
N GLY A 97 9.54 -6.52 13.24
CA GLY A 97 10.49 -5.49 13.66
C GLY A 97 10.04 -4.52 14.76
N MET A 98 8.75 -4.38 15.01
CA MET A 98 8.26 -3.39 15.97
C MET A 98 8.21 -3.96 17.40
N PRO A 99 8.84 -3.30 18.40
CA PRO A 99 8.66 -3.67 19.80
C PRO A 99 7.25 -3.33 20.31
N ASP A 100 6.83 -3.98 21.40
CA ASP A 100 5.45 -3.88 21.93
C ASP A 100 5.01 -2.45 22.28
N ALA A 101 5.90 -1.64 22.86
CA ALA A 101 5.54 -0.27 23.28
C ALA A 101 5.31 0.68 22.08
N PRO A 102 6.23 0.81 21.11
CA PRO A 102 5.96 1.53 19.86
C PRO A 102 4.76 0.99 19.09
N LEU A 103 4.55 -0.33 19.07
CA LEU A 103 3.38 -0.93 18.42
C LEU A 103 2.08 -0.50 19.10
N SER A 104 2.03 -0.53 20.43
CA SER A 104 0.87 -0.06 21.19
C SER A 104 0.58 1.43 20.95
N GLN A 105 1.63 2.25 20.83
CA GLN A 105 1.48 3.66 20.48
C GLN A 105 0.92 3.83 19.05
N LEU A 106 1.42 3.07 18.07
CA LEU A 106 0.94 3.10 16.69
C LEU A 106 -0.54 2.69 16.57
N GLU A 107 -0.95 1.64 17.28
CA GLU A 107 -2.35 1.20 17.33
C GLU A 107 -3.26 2.31 17.91
N MET A 108 -2.81 2.96 19.00
CA MET A 108 -3.56 4.06 19.61
C MET A 108 -3.68 5.28 18.68
N VAL A 109 -2.57 5.67 18.04
CA VAL A 109 -2.55 6.73 17.02
C VAL A 109 -3.52 6.39 15.89
N THR A 110 -3.50 5.16 15.41
CA THR A 110 -4.37 4.67 14.33
C THR A 110 -5.85 4.83 14.69
N LEU A 111 -6.25 4.41 15.90
CA LEU A 111 -7.62 4.56 16.39
C LEU A 111 -8.08 6.03 16.48
N LEU A 112 -7.20 6.90 16.99
CA LEU A 112 -7.48 8.33 17.17
C LEU A 112 -7.57 9.08 15.83
N CYS A 113 -6.72 8.73 14.86
CA CYS A 113 -6.76 9.33 13.52
C CYS A 113 -8.05 8.98 12.78
N MET A 114 -8.57 7.76 12.94
CA MET A 114 -9.88 7.35 12.38
C MET A 114 -11.05 8.12 13.00
N GLY A 115 -10.96 8.52 14.28
CA GLY A 115 -12.03 9.27 14.94
C GLY A 115 -11.76 9.49 16.42
N ALA A 116 -12.33 10.54 17.01
CA ALA A 116 -12.27 10.77 18.45
C ALA A 116 -12.77 9.54 19.23
N LYS A 117 -12.15 9.25 20.38
CA LYS A 117 -12.47 8.07 21.21
C LYS A 117 -12.59 8.44 22.67
N THR A 118 -13.48 7.78 23.40
CA THR A 118 -13.42 7.80 24.87
C THR A 118 -12.25 6.95 25.35
N HIS A 119 -11.86 7.13 26.62
CA HIS A 119 -10.87 6.26 27.27
C HIS A 119 -11.25 4.78 27.19
N SER A 120 -12.52 4.46 27.48
CA SER A 120 -13.04 3.08 27.45
C SER A 120 -13.03 2.49 26.05
N GLN A 121 -13.36 3.27 25.02
CA GLN A 121 -13.31 2.83 23.63
C GLN A 121 -11.88 2.53 23.18
N LEU A 122 -10.89 3.32 23.62
CA LEU A 122 -9.50 3.02 23.32
C LEU A 122 -9.09 1.68 23.95
N ILE A 123 -9.40 1.44 25.23
CA ILE A 123 -9.09 0.16 25.89
C ILE A 123 -9.75 -1.01 25.16
N GLU A 124 -11.01 -0.89 24.74
CA GLU A 124 -11.75 -1.95 24.06
C GLU A 124 -11.23 -2.24 22.64
N LEU A 125 -10.79 -1.21 21.92
CA LEU A 125 -10.38 -1.32 20.51
C LEU A 125 -8.88 -1.58 20.34
N MET A 126 -8.08 -1.49 21.39
CA MET A 126 -6.67 -1.87 21.34
C MET A 126 -6.53 -3.39 21.21
N PRO A 127 -5.63 -3.91 20.33
CA PRO A 127 -5.41 -5.35 20.21
C PRO A 127 -5.00 -5.99 21.55
N GLU A 128 -5.37 -7.25 21.79
CA GLU A 128 -5.18 -7.91 23.10
C GLU A 128 -3.73 -7.85 23.62
N LYS A 129 -2.73 -8.00 22.74
CA LYS A 129 -1.29 -7.87 23.06
C LYS A 129 -0.89 -6.46 23.53
N CYS A 130 -1.63 -5.44 23.12
CA CYS A 130 -1.40 -4.04 23.46
C CYS A 130 -2.28 -3.56 24.64
N GLY A 131 -3.31 -4.32 25.01
CA GLY A 131 -4.31 -3.94 26.02
C GLY A 131 -4.20 -4.62 27.39
N THR A 132 -3.44 -5.72 27.51
CA THR A 132 -3.36 -6.50 28.77
C THR A 132 -2.08 -6.30 29.60
N SER A 133 -1.08 -5.61 29.05
CA SER A 133 0.17 -5.31 29.76
C SER A 133 0.14 -3.88 30.33
N GLN A 134 -0.13 -3.76 31.63
CA GLN A 134 0.19 -2.62 32.51
C GLN A 134 -0.51 -1.27 32.17
N SER A 135 -1.46 -0.86 33.02
CA SER A 135 -2.14 0.45 32.97
C SER A 135 -1.21 1.67 32.88
N ARG A 136 0.07 1.54 33.24
CA ARG A 136 1.04 2.64 33.23
C ARG A 136 1.53 2.99 31.82
N ASP A 137 1.73 1.99 30.96
CA ASP A 137 2.27 2.23 29.62
C ASP A 137 1.18 2.80 28.70
N PHE A 138 -0.07 2.34 28.87
CA PHE A 138 -1.23 2.89 28.18
C PHE A 138 -1.45 4.37 28.47
N GLU A 139 -1.51 4.77 29.75
CA GLU A 139 -1.75 6.18 30.12
C GLU A 139 -0.61 7.08 29.66
N SER A 140 0.64 6.60 29.74
CA SER A 140 1.80 7.35 29.24
C SER A 140 1.72 7.55 27.73
N ALA A 141 1.40 6.50 26.98
CA ALA A 141 1.23 6.59 25.52
C ALA A 141 0.07 7.53 25.16
N LEU A 142 -1.08 7.42 25.84
CA LEU A 142 -2.24 8.26 25.60
C LEU A 142 -1.95 9.73 25.87
N ALA A 143 -1.31 10.04 26.99
CA ALA A 143 -0.88 11.40 27.31
C ALA A 143 0.15 11.93 26.30
N GLU A 144 0.96 11.07 25.69
CA GLU A 144 1.93 11.48 24.68
C GLU A 144 1.28 11.86 23.35
N VAL A 145 0.25 11.12 22.91
CA VAL A 145 -0.31 11.23 21.55
C VAL A 145 -1.65 11.96 21.48
N ALA A 146 -2.37 12.14 22.59
CA ALA A 146 -3.73 12.67 22.56
C ALA A 146 -3.95 13.87 23.50
N ASP A 147 -4.84 14.76 23.08
CA ASP A 147 -5.42 15.82 23.92
C ASP A 147 -6.83 15.41 24.35
N TYR A 148 -7.13 15.61 25.63
CA TYR A 148 -8.46 15.38 26.18
C TYR A 148 -9.36 16.59 25.95
N HIS A 149 -10.50 16.35 25.33
CA HIS A 149 -11.56 17.34 25.17
C HIS A 149 -12.67 17.07 26.19
N GLU A 150 -12.94 18.08 27.02
CA GLU A 150 -13.93 17.97 28.10
C GLU A 150 -15.34 17.69 27.56
N PRO A 151 -16.18 16.98 28.36
CA PRO A 151 -17.58 16.76 28.03
C PRO A 151 -18.31 18.09 27.88
N ASN A 152 -19.12 18.22 26.82
CA ASN A 152 -19.91 19.42 26.58
C ASN A 152 -21.40 19.11 26.66
N LEU A 153 -22.18 20.05 27.19
CA LEU A 153 -23.63 19.94 27.24
C LEU A 153 -24.20 20.53 25.95
N GLU A 154 -24.82 19.69 25.12
CA GLU A 154 -25.50 20.19 23.93
C GLU A 154 -26.75 21.01 24.32
N ALA A 155 -27.13 21.95 23.46
CA ALA A 155 -28.38 22.70 23.59
C ALA A 155 -29.64 21.80 23.60
N SER A 156 -29.51 20.55 23.15
CA SER A 156 -30.53 19.50 23.20
C SER A 156 -30.74 18.90 24.60
N GLY A 157 -29.88 19.22 25.58
CA GLY A 157 -29.88 18.64 26.92
C GLY A 157 -29.08 17.34 27.05
N ASN A 158 -28.49 16.86 25.94
CA ASN A 158 -27.63 15.67 25.96
C ASN A 158 -26.21 16.02 26.40
N MET A 159 -25.66 15.25 27.34
CA MET A 159 -24.27 15.40 27.78
C MET A 159 -23.36 14.55 26.90
N GLN A 160 -22.46 15.19 26.17
CA GLN A 160 -21.42 14.49 25.43
C GLN A 160 -20.34 14.01 26.39
N GLN A 161 -19.86 12.78 26.20
CA GLN A 161 -18.74 12.27 26.98
C GLN A 161 -17.43 12.97 26.56
N GLY A 162 -16.47 13.11 27.47
CA GLY A 162 -15.16 13.63 27.11
C GLY A 162 -14.41 12.65 26.21
N MET A 163 -13.71 13.20 25.21
CA MET A 163 -13.12 12.44 24.11
C MET A 163 -11.65 12.80 23.93
N TYR A 164 -10.86 11.85 23.49
CA TYR A 164 -9.47 12.04 23.09
C TYR A 164 -9.38 12.29 21.60
N LEU A 165 -8.57 13.27 21.22
CA LEU A 165 -8.21 13.59 19.85
C LEU A 165 -6.68 13.54 19.68
N PRO A 166 -6.18 13.17 18.49
CA PRO A 166 -4.74 13.16 18.24
C PRO A 166 -4.16 14.58 18.32
N LYS A 167 -3.02 14.71 19.00
CA LYS A 167 -2.25 15.96 19.05
C LYS A 167 -1.80 16.40 17.66
N PRO A 168 -1.56 17.70 17.41
CA PRO A 168 -1.04 18.17 16.12
C PRO A 168 0.23 17.41 15.66
N LYS A 169 1.19 17.20 16.57
CA LYS A 169 2.43 16.45 16.27
C LYS A 169 2.20 15.04 15.73
N VAL A 170 1.08 14.39 16.10
CA VAL A 170 0.78 13.03 15.64
C VAL A 170 0.61 13.01 14.12
N TRP A 171 -0.03 14.03 13.55
CA TRP A 171 -0.26 14.08 12.10
C TRP A 171 1.03 14.25 11.30
N GLU A 172 2.01 14.95 11.87
CA GLU A 172 3.31 15.21 11.23
C GLU A 172 4.32 14.08 11.46
N GLU A 173 4.32 13.46 12.64
CA GLU A 173 5.38 12.53 13.07
C GLU A 173 4.95 11.07 13.14
N MET A 174 3.66 10.76 13.32
CA MET A 174 3.19 9.41 13.69
C MET A 174 2.06 8.86 12.82
N TYR A 175 1.29 9.71 12.15
CA TYR A 175 0.16 9.28 11.31
C TYR A 175 0.67 8.47 10.12
N ASP A 176 0.22 7.23 10.02
CA ASP A 176 0.61 6.27 8.99
C ASP A 176 -0.63 5.80 8.21
N PRO A 177 -0.81 6.27 6.96
CA PRO A 177 -1.93 5.85 6.12
C PRO A 177 -1.96 4.35 5.80
N ILE A 178 -0.81 3.66 5.70
CA ILE A 178 -0.77 2.23 5.38
C ILE A 178 -1.29 1.43 6.57
N HIS A 179 -0.83 1.76 7.78
CA HIS A 179 -1.31 1.12 9.00
C HIS A 179 -2.80 1.41 9.26
N VAL A 180 -3.25 2.65 9.03
CA VAL A 180 -4.68 3.00 9.13
C VAL A 180 -5.50 2.24 8.10
N SER A 181 -5.03 2.10 6.86
CA SER A 181 -5.70 1.30 5.83
C SER A 181 -5.80 -0.19 6.22
N LEU A 182 -4.80 -0.74 6.90
CA LEU A 182 -4.81 -2.13 7.38
C LEU A 182 -5.87 -2.34 8.47
N ARG A 183 -6.03 -1.36 9.38
CA ARG A 183 -6.93 -1.45 10.54
C ARG A 183 -8.36 -0.96 10.26
N ALA A 184 -8.56 -0.16 9.20
CA ALA A 184 -9.86 0.42 8.90
C ALA A 184 -10.87 -0.64 8.43
N VAL A 185 -11.81 -0.98 9.31
CA VAL A 185 -12.93 -1.88 9.01
C VAL A 185 -13.85 -1.32 7.93
N HIS A 186 -14.11 -0.02 7.99
CA HIS A 186 -14.93 0.68 7.02
C HIS A 186 -14.07 1.65 6.22
N ARG A 187 -14.25 1.67 4.90
CA ARG A 187 -13.57 2.61 4.00
C ARG A 187 -13.71 4.08 4.43
N ARG A 188 -14.84 4.43 5.05
CA ARG A 188 -15.08 5.78 5.57
C ARG A 188 -14.10 6.18 6.69
N ASP A 189 -13.60 5.22 7.46
CA ASP A 189 -12.73 5.51 8.60
C ASP A 189 -11.33 5.90 8.11
N TYR A 190 -10.81 5.19 7.08
CA TYR A 190 -9.61 5.60 6.36
C TYR A 190 -9.79 6.97 5.69
N GLN A 191 -10.90 7.17 4.95
CA GLN A 191 -11.17 8.45 4.29
C GLN A 191 -11.23 9.61 5.28
N ALA A 192 -11.93 9.44 6.42
CA ALA A 192 -12.02 10.46 7.45
C ALA A 192 -10.65 10.83 8.04
N SER A 193 -9.71 9.87 8.13
CA SER A 193 -8.35 10.16 8.57
C SER A 193 -7.58 11.00 7.54
N MET A 194 -7.73 10.69 6.24
CA MET A 194 -7.10 11.42 5.14
C MET A 194 -7.67 12.83 4.98
N ASP A 195 -8.98 13.01 5.17
CA ASP A 195 -9.63 14.32 5.11
C ASP A 195 -9.15 15.24 6.23
N LYS A 196 -8.98 14.71 7.45
CA LYS A 196 -8.40 15.46 8.58
C LYS A 196 -6.95 15.84 8.32
N PHE A 197 -6.13 14.90 7.84
CA PHE A 197 -4.76 15.19 7.45
C PHE A 197 -4.70 16.31 6.41
N THR A 198 -5.53 16.23 5.36
CA THR A 198 -5.61 17.25 4.31
C THR A 198 -6.00 18.62 4.87
N SER A 199 -7.01 18.68 5.74
CA SER A 199 -7.41 19.93 6.41
C SER A 199 -6.27 20.55 7.23
N LEU A 200 -5.51 19.72 7.95
CA LEU A 200 -4.35 20.15 8.72
C LEU A 200 -3.19 20.61 7.83
N ALA A 201 -2.86 19.87 6.77
CA ALA A 201 -1.82 20.23 5.82
C ALA A 201 -2.11 21.56 5.10
N CYS A 202 -3.37 21.80 4.74
CA CYS A 202 -3.81 23.06 4.15
C CYS A 202 -3.75 24.23 5.14
N SER A 203 -4.24 24.04 6.38
CA SER A 203 -4.29 25.10 7.40
C SER A 203 -2.92 25.46 7.98
N SER A 204 -2.00 24.50 8.08
CA SER A 204 -0.61 24.72 8.50
C SER A 204 0.29 25.29 7.38
N GLY A 205 -0.20 25.33 6.14
CA GLY A 205 0.55 25.80 4.99
C GLY A 205 1.60 24.82 4.45
N LEU A 206 1.59 23.56 4.93
CA LEU A 206 2.40 22.45 4.41
C LEU A 206 2.01 22.09 2.97
N PHE A 207 0.75 22.34 2.59
CA PHE A 207 0.25 22.14 1.23
C PHE A 207 -0.43 23.39 0.70
N ARG A 208 -0.13 23.76 -0.55
CA ARG A 208 -0.63 24.98 -1.22
C ARG A 208 -1.33 24.73 -2.56
N GLY A 209 -1.58 23.46 -2.90
CA GLY A 209 -2.22 23.09 -4.16
C GLY A 209 -3.75 23.21 -4.12
N ASN A 210 -4.38 23.13 -5.30
CA ASN A 210 -5.84 23.16 -5.45
C ASN A 210 -6.51 21.78 -5.30
N GLY A 211 -5.73 20.71 -5.07
CA GLY A 211 -6.20 19.33 -4.91
C GLY A 211 -6.00 18.81 -3.48
N SER A 212 -6.11 17.49 -3.30
CA SER A 212 -5.67 16.84 -2.05
C SER A 212 -4.18 16.50 -2.13
N PRO A 213 -3.41 16.65 -1.04
CA PRO A 213 -2.04 16.12 -1.01
C PRO A 213 -2.08 14.61 -1.18
N TRP A 214 -0.98 14.05 -1.70
CA TRP A 214 -0.78 12.61 -1.65
C TRP A 214 -0.76 12.11 -0.19
N PRO A 215 -1.13 10.85 0.07
CA PRO A 215 -1.00 10.27 1.39
C PRO A 215 0.43 10.43 1.92
N PRO A 216 0.60 10.84 3.19
CA PRO A 216 1.90 10.97 3.82
C PRO A 216 2.46 9.59 4.21
N PHE A 217 2.79 8.76 3.21
CA PHE A 217 3.39 7.45 3.45
C PHE A 217 4.71 7.59 4.20
N ARG A 218 4.99 6.66 5.13
CA ARG A 218 6.17 6.72 6.00
C ARG A 218 7.05 5.52 5.76
N LEU A 219 8.33 5.76 5.48
CA LEU A 219 9.29 4.67 5.36
C LEU A 219 9.31 3.82 6.64
N PRO A 220 9.32 2.49 6.50
CA PRO A 220 9.24 1.61 7.65
C PRO A 220 10.54 1.61 8.46
N GLY A 221 10.40 1.35 9.77
CA GLY A 221 11.54 1.10 10.64
C GLY A 221 12.30 -0.19 10.28
N PRO A 222 13.48 -0.41 10.88
CA PRO A 222 14.27 -1.61 10.63
C PRO A 222 13.51 -2.87 11.09
N VAL A 223 13.71 -3.97 10.36
CA VAL A 223 13.30 -5.31 10.82
C VAL A 223 14.20 -5.79 11.97
N ASN A 224 13.70 -6.71 12.79
CA ASN A 224 14.51 -7.38 13.80
C ASN A 224 15.64 -8.16 13.08
N PRO A 225 16.88 -8.18 13.61
CA PRO A 225 18.02 -8.84 12.96
C PRO A 225 17.82 -10.33 12.62
N SER A 226 16.83 -10.99 13.24
CA SER A 226 16.49 -12.39 12.96
C SER A 226 15.70 -12.58 11.65
N TYR A 227 15.16 -11.50 11.07
CA TYR A 227 14.38 -11.52 9.84
C TYR A 227 15.14 -10.87 8.69
N LYS A 228 14.88 -11.36 7.48
CA LYS A 228 15.19 -10.64 6.24
C LYS A 228 14.10 -9.59 6.01
N ASP A 229 14.48 -8.47 5.40
CA ASP A 229 13.52 -7.42 5.08
C ASP A 229 12.80 -7.73 3.75
N PRO A 230 11.45 -7.79 3.72
CA PRO A 230 10.70 -8.05 2.49
C PRO A 230 10.91 -6.98 1.41
N GLN A 231 11.39 -5.78 1.75
CA GLN A 231 11.75 -4.73 0.79
C GLN A 231 12.78 -5.19 -0.26
N CYS A 232 13.49 -6.30 -0.04
CA CYS A 232 14.36 -6.91 -1.04
C CYS A 232 13.63 -7.23 -2.36
N LEU A 233 12.31 -7.49 -2.33
CA LEU A 233 11.49 -7.71 -3.53
C LEU A 233 11.47 -6.49 -4.46
N LEU A 234 11.51 -5.29 -3.88
CA LEU A 234 11.46 -4.03 -4.60
C LEU A 234 12.77 -3.73 -5.36
N CYS A 235 13.84 -4.47 -5.08
CA CYS A 235 15.09 -4.36 -5.84
C CYS A 235 15.06 -5.18 -7.13
N SER A 236 14.06 -6.04 -7.34
CA SER A 236 14.03 -6.89 -8.52
C SER A 236 13.79 -6.07 -9.79
N ARG A 237 14.47 -6.45 -10.88
CA ARG A 237 14.21 -5.90 -12.21
C ARG A 237 12.77 -6.07 -12.67
N PHE A 238 12.11 -7.12 -12.21
CA PHE A 238 10.70 -7.38 -12.46
C PHE A 238 9.85 -6.23 -11.89
N PHE A 239 10.05 -5.88 -10.62
CA PHE A 239 9.40 -4.72 -10.02
C PHE A 239 9.76 -3.42 -10.73
N HIS A 240 11.04 -3.20 -11.06
CA HIS A 240 11.48 -1.99 -11.77
C HIS A 240 10.76 -1.83 -13.13
N ALA A 241 10.50 -2.92 -13.85
CA ALA A 241 9.81 -2.89 -15.14
C ALA A 241 8.32 -2.58 -14.98
N ILE A 242 7.67 -3.15 -13.96
CA ILE A 242 6.28 -2.82 -13.62
C ILE A 242 6.15 -1.34 -13.23
N ALA A 243 7.03 -0.84 -12.37
CA ALA A 243 7.04 0.56 -11.96
C ALA A 243 7.24 1.49 -13.17
N PHE A 244 8.15 1.16 -14.08
CA PHE A 244 8.34 1.88 -15.33
C PHE A 244 7.04 1.92 -16.16
N VAL A 245 6.36 0.78 -16.35
CA VAL A 245 5.12 0.72 -17.13
C VAL A 245 4.04 1.60 -16.52
N ILE A 246 3.83 1.54 -15.20
CA ILE A 246 2.81 2.34 -14.52
C ILE A 246 3.09 3.84 -14.72
N LEU A 247 4.34 4.27 -14.52
CA LEU A 247 4.75 5.66 -14.70
C LEU A 247 4.69 6.10 -16.17
N TYR A 248 5.09 5.24 -17.10
CA TYR A 248 4.98 5.48 -18.53
C TYR A 248 3.52 5.73 -18.94
N LYS A 249 2.61 4.88 -18.47
CA LYS A 249 1.17 5.02 -18.72
C LYS A 249 0.62 6.33 -18.17
N ALA A 250 1.01 6.68 -16.94
CA ALA A 250 0.60 7.94 -16.30
C ALA A 250 1.05 9.19 -17.08
N VAL A 251 2.27 9.19 -17.63
CA VAL A 251 2.80 10.31 -18.42
C VAL A 251 2.21 10.37 -19.83
N ASN A 252 1.92 9.23 -20.44
CA ASN A 252 1.47 9.14 -21.84
C ASN A 252 -0.06 9.11 -21.99
N GLY A 253 -0.78 9.70 -21.02
CA GLY A 253 -2.22 9.97 -21.14
C GLY A 253 -3.12 8.75 -20.98
N GLN A 254 -2.62 7.63 -20.46
CA GLN A 254 -3.49 6.55 -19.99
C GLN A 254 -4.01 6.88 -18.60
N SER A 255 -5.29 6.57 -18.33
CA SER A 255 -5.96 6.92 -17.07
C SER A 255 -5.42 6.12 -15.89
N VAL A 256 -4.34 6.59 -15.27
CA VAL A 256 -3.79 6.06 -14.01
C VAL A 256 -4.17 7.02 -12.88
N SER A 257 -4.68 6.51 -11.76
CA SER A 257 -5.06 7.37 -10.62
C SER A 257 -3.85 7.97 -9.92
N GLU A 258 -3.99 9.17 -9.35
CA GLU A 258 -2.92 9.80 -8.56
C GLU A 258 -2.46 8.93 -7.39
N TYR A 259 -3.38 8.16 -6.80
CA TYR A 259 -3.06 7.25 -5.70
C TYR A 259 -2.18 6.07 -6.15
N ILE A 260 -2.39 5.52 -7.36
CA ILE A 260 -1.50 4.51 -7.96
C ILE A 260 -0.10 5.08 -8.20
N ILE A 261 -0.01 6.33 -8.68
CA ILE A 261 1.27 7.02 -8.88
C ILE A 261 1.97 7.21 -7.53
N ALA A 262 1.25 7.70 -6.51
CA ALA A 262 1.78 7.90 -5.17
C ALA A 262 2.31 6.59 -4.55
N LEU A 263 1.56 5.49 -4.65
CA LEU A 263 2.00 4.17 -4.18
C LEU A 263 3.22 3.65 -4.96
N THR A 264 3.25 3.84 -6.28
CA THR A 264 4.38 3.40 -7.11
C THR A 264 5.66 4.15 -6.73
N LEU A 265 5.57 5.47 -6.51
CA LEU A 265 6.69 6.28 -6.05
C LEU A 265 7.09 5.92 -4.63
N TYR A 266 6.13 5.65 -3.74
CA TYR A 266 6.42 5.19 -2.38
C TYR A 266 7.19 3.86 -2.36
N LEU A 267 6.77 2.89 -3.17
CA LEU A 267 7.47 1.62 -3.33
C LEU A 267 8.89 1.82 -3.93
N LEU A 268 9.07 2.74 -4.88
CA LEU A 268 10.40 3.09 -5.40
C LEU A 268 11.26 3.78 -4.33
N GLU A 269 10.70 4.64 -3.49
CA GLU A 269 11.40 5.29 -2.39
C GLU A 269 11.88 4.29 -1.34
N MET A 270 11.04 3.31 -0.98
CA MET A 270 11.45 2.16 -0.15
C MET A 270 12.58 1.37 -0.80
N ALA A 271 12.52 1.10 -2.11
CA ALA A 271 13.57 0.39 -2.84
C ALA A 271 14.92 1.14 -2.75
N VAL A 272 14.92 2.46 -2.98
CA VAL A 272 16.12 3.31 -2.86
C VAL A 272 16.66 3.29 -1.43
N SER A 273 15.78 3.45 -0.44
CA SER A 273 16.16 3.49 0.98
C SER A 273 16.72 2.16 1.47
N PHE A 274 16.20 1.04 0.95
CA PHE A 274 16.69 -0.30 1.25
C PHE A 274 18.06 -0.56 0.63
N THR A 275 18.29 -0.11 -0.62
CA THR A 275 19.60 -0.16 -1.27
C THR A 275 20.54 0.88 -0.67
N LYS A 276 21.05 0.64 0.55
CA LYS A 276 22.06 1.50 1.17
C LYS A 276 23.18 1.79 0.17
N PRO A 277 23.67 3.05 0.06
CA PRO A 277 24.80 3.37 -0.79
C PRO A 277 25.96 2.51 -0.31
N THR A 278 26.32 1.51 -1.10
CA THR A 278 27.43 0.62 -0.77
C THR A 278 28.69 1.51 -0.81
N GLU A 279 29.43 1.60 0.30
CA GLU A 279 30.71 2.32 0.43
C GLU A 279 31.80 1.85 -0.56
N ASN A 280 31.50 0.96 -1.50
CA ASN A 280 32.40 0.43 -2.52
C ASN A 280 31.89 0.60 -3.97
N LYS A 281 31.02 1.59 -4.23
CA LYS A 281 30.54 1.89 -5.59
C LYS A 281 30.61 3.37 -5.98
N GLU A 282 31.47 4.17 -5.34
CA GLU A 282 31.74 5.55 -5.77
C GLU A 282 32.22 5.65 -7.23
N GLY A 283 32.74 4.56 -7.81
CA GLY A 283 33.11 4.46 -9.24
C GLY A 283 32.00 4.03 -10.22
N GLN A 284 30.82 3.59 -9.76
CA GLN A 284 29.74 3.08 -10.62
C GLN A 284 28.59 4.10 -10.84
N ILE A 285 28.57 5.22 -10.12
CA ILE A 285 27.54 6.26 -10.28
C ILE A 285 27.59 6.94 -11.66
N CYS A 286 28.69 6.73 -12.42
CA CYS A 286 28.89 7.33 -13.74
C CYS A 286 29.34 6.36 -14.85
N GLN A 287 29.28 5.04 -14.64
CA GLN A 287 29.51 4.10 -15.74
C GLN A 287 28.15 3.64 -16.26
N ALA A 288 27.69 4.27 -17.33
CA ALA A 288 26.71 3.64 -18.21
C ALA A 288 27.34 2.30 -18.64
N SER A 289 26.81 1.20 -18.12
CA SER A 289 27.24 -0.14 -18.50
C SER A 289 27.17 -0.21 -20.02
N THR A 290 28.30 -0.40 -20.69
CA THR A 290 28.37 -0.72 -22.13
C THR A 290 27.93 -2.17 -22.37
N SER A 291 26.94 -2.64 -21.61
CA SER A 291 26.30 -3.94 -21.82
C SER A 291 25.23 -3.77 -22.90
N GLN A 292 25.15 -4.75 -23.80
CA GLN A 292 24.19 -4.74 -24.89
C GLN A 292 22.79 -4.79 -24.30
N GLU A 293 22.11 -3.64 -24.26
CA GLU A 293 20.74 -3.58 -23.77
C GLU A 293 19.87 -4.65 -24.45
N PRO A 294 18.92 -5.28 -23.73
CA PRO A 294 18.06 -6.31 -24.29
C PRO A 294 17.46 -5.88 -25.63
N GLU A 295 17.88 -6.55 -26.72
CA GLU A 295 17.49 -6.18 -28.10
C GLU A 295 15.99 -6.35 -28.35
N ASP A 296 15.36 -7.32 -27.68
CA ASP A 296 13.92 -7.58 -27.80
C ASP A 296 13.26 -7.61 -26.41
N ARG A 297 12.64 -6.49 -26.03
CA ARG A 297 11.79 -6.41 -24.85
C ARG A 297 10.37 -6.69 -25.27
N ARG A 298 9.83 -7.83 -24.85
CA ARG A 298 8.45 -8.21 -25.14
C ARG A 298 7.51 -7.70 -24.05
N ASP A 299 6.35 -7.22 -24.47
CA ASP A 299 5.30 -6.74 -23.57
C ASP A 299 4.90 -7.86 -22.59
N LEU A 300 4.67 -7.49 -21.32
CA LEU A 300 4.40 -8.38 -20.18
C LEU A 300 5.54 -9.34 -19.75
N GLU A 301 6.64 -9.43 -20.48
CA GLU A 301 7.82 -10.21 -20.09
C GLU A 301 8.79 -9.40 -19.23
N PHE A 302 8.29 -8.86 -18.12
CA PHE A 302 8.99 -7.87 -17.27
C PHE A 302 10.38 -8.31 -16.78
N SER A 303 10.59 -9.62 -16.61
CA SER A 303 11.87 -10.20 -16.19
C SER A 303 13.01 -9.94 -17.18
N ASN A 304 12.68 -9.74 -18.45
CA ASN A 304 13.63 -9.55 -19.54
C ASN A 304 13.89 -8.08 -19.89
N TRP A 305 13.26 -7.13 -19.16
CA TRP A 305 13.34 -5.71 -19.51
C TRP A 305 14.66 -5.06 -19.09
N TYR A 306 15.30 -5.58 -18.04
CA TYR A 306 16.59 -5.11 -17.55
C TYR A 306 17.55 -6.28 -17.28
N GLU A 307 18.85 -6.01 -17.40
CA GLU A 307 19.90 -7.01 -17.16
C GLU A 307 20.19 -7.24 -15.68
N SER A 308 19.93 -6.23 -14.83
CA SER A 308 20.33 -6.24 -13.43
C SER A 308 19.19 -5.84 -12.50
N ASP A 309 19.31 -6.22 -11.23
CA ASP A 309 18.43 -5.80 -10.12
C ASP A 309 18.90 -4.47 -9.49
N TRP A 310 19.73 -3.68 -10.19
CA TRP A 310 20.21 -2.40 -9.66
C TRP A 310 19.29 -1.25 -10.10
N LEU A 311 18.46 -0.77 -9.18
CA LEU A 311 17.45 0.26 -9.44
C LEU A 311 18.02 1.51 -10.12
N SER A 312 19.14 2.05 -9.63
CA SER A 312 19.73 3.27 -10.22
C SER A 312 20.20 3.07 -11.66
N SER A 313 20.65 1.87 -12.05
CA SER A 313 20.94 1.60 -13.47
C SER A 313 19.66 1.52 -14.27
N ASN A 314 18.69 0.73 -13.80
CA ASN A 314 17.45 0.48 -14.53
C ASN A 314 16.63 1.76 -14.75
N LEU A 315 16.60 2.68 -13.77
CA LEU A 315 15.94 3.99 -13.91
C LEU A 315 16.62 4.91 -14.95
N ARG A 316 17.90 4.68 -15.27
CA ARG A 316 18.66 5.44 -16.28
C ARG A 316 18.67 4.78 -17.66
N THR A 317 18.28 3.50 -17.74
CA THR A 317 18.17 2.73 -18.97
C THR A 317 17.07 3.30 -19.85
N VAL A 318 17.38 3.55 -21.13
CA VAL A 318 16.41 4.09 -22.09
C VAL A 318 15.79 2.94 -22.88
N ILE A 319 14.51 2.66 -22.63
CA ILE A 319 13.77 1.64 -23.37
C ILE A 319 13.30 2.23 -24.71
N ASN A 320 14.06 1.95 -25.78
CA ASN A 320 13.77 2.49 -27.12
C ASN A 320 12.56 1.84 -27.81
N LYS A 321 12.33 0.55 -27.55
CA LYS A 321 11.28 -0.23 -28.21
C LYS A 321 10.79 -1.35 -27.29
N VAL A 322 9.48 -1.57 -27.30
CA VAL A 322 8.82 -2.75 -26.73
C VAL A 322 8.03 -3.44 -27.84
N THR A 323 8.26 -4.74 -28.02
CA THR A 323 7.53 -5.58 -28.96
C THR A 323 6.21 -6.04 -28.32
N LEU A 324 5.09 -5.63 -28.90
CA LEU A 324 3.75 -6.01 -28.41
C LEU A 324 3.43 -7.46 -28.83
N ASN A 325 2.88 -8.25 -27.92
CA ASN A 325 2.42 -9.60 -28.24
C ASN A 325 1.13 -9.56 -29.08
N PRO A 326 1.12 -10.13 -30.31
CA PRO A 326 -0.04 -10.03 -31.22
C PRO A 326 -1.23 -10.92 -30.81
N GLU A 327 -1.02 -11.94 -29.98
CA GLU A 327 -1.99 -13.02 -29.73
C GLU A 327 -3.22 -12.64 -28.87
N ARG A 328 -3.21 -11.51 -28.15
CA ARG A 328 -4.38 -11.08 -27.35
C ARG A 328 -5.34 -10.13 -28.07
N ARG A 329 -5.17 -9.91 -29.38
CA ARG A 329 -6.04 -9.00 -30.15
C ARG A 329 -7.45 -9.53 -30.44
N LEU A 330 -7.83 -10.73 -30.03
CA LEU A 330 -9.08 -11.37 -30.47
C LEU A 330 -9.86 -12.02 -29.32
N SER A 331 -10.64 -11.22 -28.62
CA SER A 331 -11.88 -11.68 -27.97
C SER A 331 -13.04 -10.74 -28.32
N PHE A 332 -13.14 -10.38 -29.59
CA PHE A 332 -14.38 -9.90 -30.18
C PHE A 332 -14.55 -10.72 -31.45
N ASP A 333 -15.30 -11.82 -31.36
CA ASP A 333 -16.00 -12.32 -32.53
C ASP A 333 -17.31 -13.01 -32.14
N SER A 334 -18.39 -12.32 -32.54
CA SER A 334 -19.61 -12.87 -33.14
C SER A 334 -20.22 -14.14 -32.55
N SER A 335 -21.26 -13.95 -31.74
CA SER A 335 -22.37 -14.89 -31.66
C SER A 335 -23.71 -14.14 -31.51
N GLU A 336 -23.99 -13.23 -32.45
CA GLU A 336 -25.38 -12.95 -32.80
C GLU A 336 -25.87 -14.08 -33.70
N GLY A 337 -26.56 -15.04 -33.08
CA GLY A 337 -27.27 -16.10 -33.76
C GLY A 337 -28.39 -15.52 -34.60
N SER A 338 -28.18 -15.52 -35.91
CA SER A 338 -29.26 -15.49 -36.89
C SER A 338 -29.98 -16.84 -36.87
N GLU A 339 -31.08 -16.94 -36.13
CA GLU A 339 -32.11 -17.94 -36.40
C GLU A 339 -33.31 -17.25 -37.06
N ASN A 340 -33.33 -17.36 -38.39
CA ASN A 340 -34.50 -17.14 -39.22
C ASN A 340 -35.49 -18.29 -39.03
N SER A 341 -36.75 -17.92 -38.86
CA SER A 341 -37.96 -18.51 -39.46
C SER A 341 -37.89 -19.95 -40.00
N GLU A 342 -38.61 -20.87 -39.35
CA GLU A 342 -39.83 -21.51 -39.86
C GLU A 342 -40.56 -22.29 -38.74
#